data_AF-A0A7Y2TPJ4-F1
#
_entry.id   AF-A0A7Y2TPJ4-F1
#
_cell.length_a   1.000
_cell.length_b   1.000
_cell.length_c   1.000
_cell.angle_alpha   90.00
_cell.angle_beta   90.00
_cell.angle_gamma   90.00
#
_symmetry.space_group_name_H-M   'P 1'
#
loop_
_entity.id
_entity.type
_entity.pdbx_description
1 polymer ?
#
loop_
_entity_poly.entity_id
_entity_poly.type
_entity_poly.pdbx_seq_one_letter_code
_entity_poly.pdbx_strand_id
1 'polypeptide(L)'
;MLLLSLITLFAGPLLFQWLSHARPVASTAERVVVALLIGLLVVLMVPEVIEPLGPAALALVVLGYLLPGLLEKLIKHAAETLHLLSLYVALAGLLLHAVLDGAGLASTELRSNAALTAAIIAHRFGVGLTLWLIIQPAFGAKVGWLTLFAMAAATILGFEFSERLLPLAGERFIMALQALIIGTIFHSLVHRGHVHRHPHN
;
A
#
# COMPACT_ATOMS: atom_id res chain seq x y z
N MET A 1 -4.12 -4.80 -16.07
CA MET A 1 -4.00 -4.73 -14.60
C MET A 1 -3.79 -3.31 -14.09
N LEU A 2 -2.82 -2.54 -14.62
CA LEU A 2 -2.60 -1.14 -14.22
C LEU A 2 -3.88 -0.28 -14.25
N LEU A 3 -4.65 -0.33 -15.35
CA LEU A 3 -5.90 0.43 -15.47
C LEU A 3 -6.93 0.06 -14.38
N LEU A 4 -7.17 -1.22 -14.16
CA LEU A 4 -8.12 -1.70 -13.14
C LEU A 4 -7.68 -1.30 -11.73
N SER A 5 -6.38 -1.31 -11.49
CA SER A 5 -5.72 -0.94 -10.25
C SER A 5 -5.81 0.58 -9.99
N LEU A 6 -5.73 1.41 -11.05
CA LEU A 6 -6.02 2.85 -10.97
C LEU A 6 -7.50 3.11 -10.71
N ILE A 7 -8.40 2.40 -11.41
CA ILE A 7 -9.84 2.51 -11.20
C ILE A 7 -10.20 2.21 -9.74
N THR A 8 -9.65 1.14 -9.15
CA THR A 8 -9.95 0.80 -7.75
C THR A 8 -9.41 1.80 -6.74
N LEU A 9 -8.27 2.46 -7.01
CA LEU A 9 -7.76 3.55 -6.18
C LEU A 9 -8.77 4.71 -6.07
N PHE A 10 -9.45 5.06 -7.16
CA PHE A 10 -10.47 6.11 -7.16
C PHE A 10 -11.87 5.60 -6.75
N ALA A 11 -12.15 4.32 -6.93
CA ALA A 11 -13.46 3.72 -6.63
C ALA A 11 -13.83 3.86 -5.15
N GLY A 12 -12.89 3.67 -4.22
CA GLY A 12 -13.14 3.80 -2.77
C GLY A 12 -13.73 5.16 -2.37
N PRO A 13 -13.02 6.27 -2.64
CA PRO A 13 -13.52 7.63 -2.38
C PRO A 13 -14.85 7.95 -3.04
N LEU A 14 -15.06 7.48 -4.28
CA LEU A 14 -16.29 7.71 -5.04
C LEU A 14 -17.48 6.95 -4.46
N LEU A 15 -17.30 5.66 -4.16
CA LEU A 15 -18.29 4.83 -3.48
C LEU A 15 -18.61 5.37 -2.10
N PHE A 16 -17.62 5.84 -1.35
CA PHE A 16 -17.85 6.45 -0.05
C PHE A 16 -18.68 7.73 -0.13
N GLN A 17 -18.36 8.65 -1.06
CA GLN A 17 -19.19 9.85 -1.28
C GLN A 17 -20.64 9.49 -1.59
N TRP A 18 -20.86 8.41 -2.36
CA TRP A 18 -22.19 7.90 -2.69
C TRP A 18 -22.90 7.22 -1.49
N LEU A 19 -22.19 6.41 -0.69
CA LEU A 19 -22.74 5.66 0.46
C LEU A 19 -22.78 6.43 1.80
N SER A 20 -22.14 7.60 1.88
CA SER A 20 -21.90 8.34 3.14
C SER A 20 -23.15 8.78 3.92
N HIS A 21 -24.35 8.42 3.46
CA HIS A 21 -25.59 8.48 4.23
C HIS A 21 -25.65 7.49 5.42
N ALA A 22 -24.77 6.46 5.50
CA ALA A 22 -24.77 5.48 6.60
C ALA A 22 -23.37 5.20 7.21
N ARG A 23 -22.99 5.97 8.24
CA ARG A 23 -21.65 5.94 8.89
C ARG A 23 -21.18 4.62 9.53
N PRO A 24 -22.01 3.75 10.14
CA PRO A 24 -21.51 2.57 10.85
C PRO A 24 -21.07 1.42 9.92
N VAL A 25 -21.69 1.29 8.75
CA VAL A 25 -21.45 0.17 7.80
C VAL A 25 -20.04 0.21 7.21
N ALA A 26 -19.50 1.41 6.98
CA ALA A 26 -18.17 1.60 6.40
C ALA A 26 -17.05 0.99 7.27
N SER A 27 -17.13 1.17 8.60
CA SER A 27 -16.09 0.72 9.53
C SER A 27 -15.98 -0.79 9.72
N THR A 28 -17.07 -1.53 9.45
CA THR A 28 -17.08 -2.99 9.53
C THR A 28 -16.59 -3.61 8.22
N ALA A 29 -17.04 -3.07 7.09
CA ALA A 29 -16.56 -3.47 5.78
C ALA A 29 -15.04 -3.30 5.64
N GLU A 30 -14.49 -2.21 6.16
CA GLU A 30 -13.05 -1.96 6.16
C GLU A 30 -12.25 -3.04 6.91
N ARG A 31 -12.68 -3.43 8.11
CA ARG A 31 -12.00 -4.47 8.89
C ARG A 31 -12.04 -5.83 8.22
N VAL A 32 -13.17 -6.17 7.61
CA VAL A 32 -13.32 -7.42 6.83
C VAL A 32 -12.38 -7.41 5.64
N VAL A 33 -12.30 -6.29 4.90
CA VAL A 33 -11.38 -6.15 3.77
C VAL A 33 -9.92 -6.30 4.23
N VAL A 34 -9.52 -5.65 5.32
CA VAL A 34 -8.15 -5.79 5.86
C VAL A 34 -7.84 -7.22 6.27
N ALA A 35 -8.75 -7.90 6.98
CA ALA A 35 -8.56 -9.29 7.38
C ALA A 35 -8.42 -10.23 6.18
N LEU A 36 -9.25 -10.06 5.15
CA LEU A 36 -9.16 -10.81 3.91
C LEU A 36 -7.83 -10.55 3.19
N LEU A 37 -7.37 -9.30 3.13
CA LEU A 37 -6.10 -8.94 2.52
C LEU A 37 -4.90 -9.54 3.26
N ILE A 38 -4.90 -9.55 4.60
CA ILE A 38 -3.85 -10.20 5.39
C ILE A 38 -3.84 -11.70 5.14
N GLY A 39 -5.02 -12.35 5.14
CA GLY A 39 -5.13 -13.78 4.83
C GLY A 39 -4.60 -14.11 3.44
N LEU A 40 -4.99 -13.32 2.44
CA LEU A 40 -4.55 -13.47 1.06
C LEU A 40 -3.04 -13.28 0.90
N LEU A 41 -2.48 -12.29 1.58
CA LEU A 41 -1.04 -12.01 1.61
C LEU A 41 -0.27 -13.20 2.21
N VAL A 42 -0.69 -13.72 3.36
CA VAL A 42 0.02 -14.83 4.02
C VAL A 42 -0.10 -16.13 3.24
N VAL A 43 -1.31 -16.46 2.76
CA VAL A 43 -1.58 -17.76 2.14
C VAL A 43 -1.01 -17.85 0.74
N LEU A 44 -1.04 -16.76 -0.03
CA LEU A 44 -0.60 -16.80 -1.42
C LEU A 44 0.81 -16.23 -1.62
N MET A 45 1.18 -15.17 -0.92
CA MET A 45 2.40 -14.41 -1.27
C MET A 45 3.65 -14.93 -0.60
N VAL A 46 3.53 -15.33 0.66
CA VAL A 46 4.69 -15.81 1.43
C VAL A 46 5.27 -17.10 0.84
N PRO A 47 4.47 -18.12 0.43
CA PRO A 47 5.01 -19.32 -0.20
C PRO A 47 5.75 -19.05 -1.50
N GLU A 48 5.23 -18.14 -2.33
CA GLU A 48 5.74 -17.84 -3.67
C GLU A 48 7.16 -17.26 -3.64
N VAL A 49 7.52 -16.51 -2.58
CA VAL A 49 8.90 -16.03 -2.39
C VAL A 49 9.81 -17.04 -1.69
N ILE A 50 9.25 -17.99 -0.94
CA ILE A 50 10.02 -19.04 -0.25
C ILE A 50 10.55 -20.08 -1.25
N GLU A 51 9.80 -20.41 -2.29
CA GLU A 51 10.21 -21.41 -3.29
C GLU A 51 11.56 -21.06 -3.99
N PRO A 52 11.78 -19.82 -4.49
CA PRO A 52 13.04 -19.43 -5.12
C PRO A 52 14.14 -18.97 -4.15
N LEU A 53 13.80 -18.40 -2.98
CA LEU A 53 14.80 -17.84 -2.03
C LEU A 53 15.05 -18.71 -0.80
N GLY A 54 14.27 -19.78 -0.63
CA GLY A 54 14.28 -20.59 0.58
C GLY A 54 13.85 -19.82 1.84
N PRO A 55 14.26 -20.27 3.03
CA PRO A 55 13.90 -19.64 4.30
C PRO A 55 14.36 -18.18 4.44
N ALA A 56 15.37 -17.76 3.66
CA ALA A 56 15.84 -16.37 3.65
C ALA A 56 14.76 -15.38 3.19
N ALA A 57 13.75 -15.83 2.45
CA ALA A 57 12.59 -15.02 2.09
C ALA A 57 11.87 -14.45 3.31
N LEU A 58 11.72 -15.24 4.39
CA LEU A 58 11.07 -14.76 5.62
C LEU A 58 11.84 -13.61 6.26
N ALA A 59 13.18 -13.65 6.25
CA ALA A 59 13.98 -12.56 6.77
C ALA A 59 13.76 -11.27 5.97
N LEU A 60 13.63 -11.36 4.65
CA LEU A 60 13.32 -10.23 3.78
C LEU A 60 11.89 -9.70 3.96
N VAL A 61 10.91 -10.58 4.16
CA VAL A 61 9.53 -10.19 4.50
C VAL A 61 9.48 -9.48 5.84
N VAL A 62 10.16 -10.01 6.87
CA VAL A 62 10.26 -9.36 8.19
C VAL A 62 10.98 -8.02 8.07
N LEU A 63 12.06 -7.94 7.30
CA LEU A 63 12.77 -6.70 7.04
C LEU A 63 11.85 -5.67 6.38
N GLY A 64 11.12 -6.08 5.34
CA GLY A 64 10.12 -5.25 4.67
C GLY A 64 8.99 -4.80 5.60
N TYR A 65 8.58 -5.64 6.56
CA TYR A 65 7.58 -5.28 7.57
C TYR A 65 8.10 -4.24 8.57
N LEU A 66 9.36 -4.35 8.98
CA LEU A 66 9.96 -3.45 9.97
C LEU A 66 10.42 -2.13 9.35
N LEU A 67 10.79 -2.12 8.07
CA LEU A 67 11.37 -0.98 7.37
C LEU A 67 10.50 0.30 7.48
N PRO A 68 9.17 0.27 7.24
CA PRO A 68 8.33 1.46 7.38
C PRO A 68 8.30 1.99 8.80
N GLY A 69 8.19 1.11 9.80
CA GLY A 69 8.15 1.51 11.22
C GLY A 69 9.48 2.06 11.73
N LEU A 70 10.62 1.54 11.24
CA LEU A 70 11.94 2.13 11.52
C LEU A 70 12.06 3.51 10.88
N LEU A 71 11.68 3.62 9.61
CA LEU A 71 11.73 4.88 8.87
C LEU A 71 10.83 5.92 9.56
N GLU A 72 9.62 5.55 9.97
CA GLU A 72 8.70 6.39 10.73
C GLU A 72 9.32 6.88 12.05
N LYS A 73 9.97 6.00 12.83
CA LYS A 73 10.64 6.39 14.08
C LYS A 73 11.77 7.38 13.84
N LEU A 74 12.61 7.13 12.84
CA LEU A 74 13.71 8.02 12.47
C LEU A 74 13.19 9.38 12.02
N ILE A 75 12.11 9.40 11.23
CA ILE A 75 11.45 10.61 10.77
C ILE A 75 10.80 11.36 11.93
N LYS A 76 10.07 10.68 12.81
CA LYS A 76 9.41 11.31 13.97
C LYS A 76 10.44 11.95 14.88
N HIS A 77 11.54 11.27 15.15
CA HIS A 77 12.63 11.81 15.95
C HIS A 77 13.28 13.04 15.30
N ALA A 78 13.34 13.09 13.97
CA ALA A 78 13.81 14.26 13.24
C ALA A 78 12.77 15.40 13.11
N ALA A 79 11.47 15.05 13.15
CA ALA A 79 10.34 15.95 12.87
C ALA A 79 9.59 16.43 14.12
N GLU A 80 10.01 16.03 15.32
CA GLU A 80 9.41 16.45 16.62
C GLU A 80 9.39 17.98 16.83
N THR A 81 10.13 18.76 16.02
CA THR A 81 10.11 20.22 16.04
C THR A 81 9.18 20.89 15.01
N LEU A 82 8.64 20.17 14.00
CA LEU A 82 7.75 20.75 12.97
C LEU A 82 6.67 19.77 12.48
N HIS A 83 5.43 19.94 12.97
CA HIS A 83 4.26 19.12 12.58
C HIS A 83 3.96 19.06 11.07
N LEU A 84 4.29 20.11 10.30
CA LEU A 84 4.08 20.08 8.84
C LEU A 84 5.13 19.23 8.12
N LEU A 85 6.35 19.15 8.65
CA LEU A 85 7.42 18.35 8.05
C LEU A 85 7.08 16.86 8.14
N SER A 86 6.52 16.40 9.27
CA SER A 86 6.11 15.01 9.42
C SER A 86 5.02 14.60 8.42
N LEU A 87 4.08 15.51 8.10
CA LEU A 87 3.07 15.28 7.07
C LEU A 87 3.69 15.11 5.68
N TYR A 88 4.62 16.01 5.28
CA TYR A 88 5.29 15.91 3.99
C TYR A 88 6.10 14.62 3.85
N VAL A 89 6.78 14.22 4.92
CA VAL A 89 7.56 12.98 4.90
C VAL A 89 6.65 11.74 4.87
N ALA A 90 5.52 11.75 5.59
CA ALA A 90 4.53 10.68 5.49
C ALA A 90 3.96 10.57 4.07
N LEU A 91 3.65 11.69 3.42
CA LEU A 91 3.24 11.74 2.01
C LEU A 91 4.33 11.21 1.08
N ALA A 92 5.59 11.59 1.29
CA ALA A 92 6.71 11.10 0.48
C ALA A 92 6.90 9.58 0.63
N GLY A 93 6.84 9.05 1.86
CA GLY A 93 6.88 7.61 2.11
C GLY A 93 5.74 6.86 1.43
N LEU A 94 4.54 7.45 1.43
CA LEU A 94 3.39 6.87 0.75
C LEU A 94 3.52 6.89 -0.79
N LEU A 95 4.09 7.96 -1.36
CA LEU A 95 4.38 8.03 -2.78
C LEU A 95 5.44 6.99 -3.18
N LEU A 96 6.49 6.82 -2.37
CA LEU A 96 7.48 5.77 -2.58
C LEU A 96 6.84 4.37 -2.52
N HIS A 97 5.93 4.15 -1.57
CA HIS A 97 5.15 2.91 -1.50
C HIS A 97 4.32 2.68 -2.78
N ALA A 98 3.70 3.73 -3.33
CA ALA A 98 2.97 3.65 -4.60
C ALA A 98 3.86 3.24 -5.78
N VAL A 99 5.11 3.73 -5.82
CA VAL A 99 6.11 3.33 -6.83
C VAL A 99 6.38 1.83 -6.72
N LEU A 100 6.54 1.31 -5.50
CA LEU A 100 6.76 -0.12 -5.26
C LEU A 100 5.55 -0.98 -5.68
N ASP A 101 4.32 -0.53 -5.40
CA ASP A 101 3.10 -1.19 -5.89
C ASP A 101 3.05 -1.27 -7.42
N GLY A 102 3.41 -0.16 -8.08
CA GLY A 102 3.49 -0.09 -9.53
C GLY A 102 4.52 -1.05 -10.11
N ALA A 103 5.69 -1.12 -9.48
CA ALA A 103 6.76 -2.02 -9.88
C ALA A 103 6.35 -3.49 -9.75
N GLY A 104 5.59 -3.84 -8.70
CA GLY A 104 5.01 -5.17 -8.54
C GLY A 104 4.05 -5.53 -9.68
N LEU A 105 3.16 -4.61 -10.08
CA LEU A 105 2.22 -4.85 -11.18
C LEU A 105 2.89 -5.15 -12.54
N ALA A 106 4.14 -4.73 -12.74
CA ALA A 106 4.93 -5.01 -13.94
C ALA A 106 5.60 -6.39 -13.92
N SER A 107 5.74 -7.04 -12.76
CA SER A 107 6.38 -8.36 -12.65
C SER A 107 5.55 -9.42 -13.38
N THR A 108 6.20 -10.18 -14.26
CA THR A 108 5.53 -11.19 -15.12
C THR A 108 5.00 -12.37 -14.31
N GLU A 109 5.74 -12.79 -13.28
CA GLU A 109 5.29 -13.78 -12.29
C GLU A 109 4.03 -13.29 -11.55
N LEU A 110 3.98 -11.99 -11.20
CA LEU A 110 2.82 -11.40 -10.53
C LEU A 110 1.53 -11.43 -11.37
N ARG A 111 1.67 -11.33 -12.70
CA ARG A 111 0.51 -11.35 -13.61
C ARG A 111 -0.03 -12.76 -13.86
N SER A 112 0.78 -13.81 -13.69
CA SER A 112 0.32 -15.19 -13.89
C SER A 112 -0.57 -15.67 -12.74
N ASN A 113 -0.38 -15.09 -11.54
CA ASN A 113 -1.19 -15.37 -10.36
C ASN A 113 -2.42 -14.43 -10.27
N ALA A 114 -3.58 -14.92 -10.72
CA ALA A 114 -4.83 -14.15 -10.71
C ALA A 114 -5.27 -13.71 -9.30
N ALA A 115 -5.01 -14.54 -8.29
CA ALA A 115 -5.40 -14.26 -6.91
C ALA A 115 -4.52 -13.15 -6.29
N LEU A 116 -3.23 -13.12 -6.64
CA LEU A 116 -2.30 -12.04 -6.32
C LEU A 116 -2.73 -10.71 -6.94
N THR A 117 -3.04 -10.74 -8.23
CA THR A 117 -3.52 -9.57 -8.95
C THR A 117 -4.80 -9.01 -8.31
N ALA A 118 -5.73 -9.89 -7.92
CA ALA A 118 -6.94 -9.49 -7.18
C ALA A 118 -6.61 -8.88 -5.80
N ALA A 119 -5.62 -9.43 -5.08
CA ALA A 119 -5.13 -8.90 -3.80
C ALA A 119 -4.68 -7.44 -3.92
N ILE A 120 -3.84 -7.16 -4.91
CA ILE A 120 -3.28 -5.82 -5.13
C ILE A 120 -4.40 -4.84 -5.52
N ILE A 121 -5.31 -5.26 -6.39
CA ILE A 121 -6.45 -4.44 -6.81
C ILE A 121 -7.36 -4.10 -5.63
N ALA A 122 -7.67 -5.09 -4.78
CA ALA A 122 -8.49 -4.92 -3.58
C ALA A 122 -7.78 -4.07 -2.51
N HIS A 123 -6.47 -4.25 -2.33
CA HIS A 123 -5.66 -3.41 -1.43
C HIS A 123 -5.75 -1.93 -1.81
N ARG A 124 -5.63 -1.62 -3.11
CA ARG A 124 -5.65 -0.25 -3.60
C ARG A 124 -6.99 0.46 -3.40
N PHE A 125 -8.10 -0.29 -3.40
CA PHE A 125 -9.39 0.24 -2.99
C PHE A 125 -9.35 0.77 -1.54
N GLY A 126 -8.82 -0.05 -0.62
CA GLY A 126 -8.63 0.33 0.78
C GLY A 126 -7.68 1.53 0.94
N VAL A 127 -6.57 1.55 0.18
CA VAL A 127 -5.61 2.67 0.17
C VAL A 127 -6.30 3.98 -0.23
N GLY A 128 -7.01 4.00 -1.35
CA GLY A 128 -7.69 5.19 -1.85
C GLY A 128 -8.75 5.70 -0.88
N LEU A 129 -9.58 4.79 -0.36
CA LEU A 129 -10.61 5.13 0.63
C LEU A 129 -10.00 5.74 1.89
N THR A 130 -8.97 5.11 2.45
CA THR A 130 -8.33 5.59 3.69
C THR A 130 -7.70 6.96 3.49
N LEU A 131 -6.99 7.18 2.37
CA LEU A 131 -6.39 8.47 2.06
C LEU A 131 -7.45 9.57 1.97
N TRP A 132 -8.57 9.27 1.32
CA TRP A 132 -9.67 10.22 1.24
C TRP A 132 -10.24 10.56 2.63
N LEU A 133 -10.50 9.55 3.46
CA LEU A 133 -11.04 9.73 4.81
C LEU A 133 -10.11 10.52 5.74
N ILE A 134 -8.79 10.51 5.49
CA ILE A 134 -7.82 11.27 6.28
C ILE A 134 -7.64 12.69 5.73
N ILE A 135 -7.39 12.81 4.41
CA ILE A 135 -6.98 14.08 3.80
C ILE A 135 -8.17 15.02 3.58
N GLN A 136 -9.33 14.50 3.16
CA GLN A 136 -10.50 15.32 2.87
C GLN A 136 -10.99 16.15 4.07
N PRO A 137 -11.16 15.59 5.29
CA PRO A 137 -11.62 16.39 6.43
C PRO A 137 -10.55 17.34 6.97
N ALA A 138 -9.26 17.01 6.82
CA ALA A 138 -8.16 17.82 7.32
C ALA A 138 -7.77 18.99 6.39
N PHE A 139 -7.78 18.77 5.07
CA PHE A 139 -7.23 19.70 4.07
C PHE A 139 -8.21 20.02 2.93
N GLY A 140 -9.41 19.45 2.96
CA GLY A 140 -10.45 19.65 1.95
C GLY A 140 -10.35 18.71 0.75
N ALA A 141 -11.45 18.65 -0.02
CA ALA A 141 -11.60 17.71 -1.14
C ALA A 141 -10.59 17.92 -2.27
N LYS A 142 -10.18 19.17 -2.54
CA LYS A 142 -9.19 19.47 -3.59
C LYS A 142 -7.85 18.79 -3.31
N VAL A 143 -7.36 18.88 -2.07
CA VAL A 143 -6.10 18.26 -1.65
C VAL A 143 -6.22 16.74 -1.64
N GLY A 144 -7.36 16.20 -1.19
CA GLY A 144 -7.63 14.75 -1.26
C GLY A 144 -7.51 14.18 -2.67
N TRP A 145 -8.12 14.83 -3.66
CA TRP A 145 -7.99 14.42 -5.06
C TRP A 145 -6.55 14.56 -5.58
N LEU A 146 -5.88 15.67 -5.27
CA LEU A 146 -4.48 15.88 -5.69
C LEU A 146 -3.57 14.77 -5.16
N THR A 147 -3.74 14.35 -3.90
CA THR A 147 -2.99 13.24 -3.31
C THR A 147 -3.27 11.91 -4.04
N LEU A 148 -4.53 11.63 -4.39
CA LEU A 148 -4.88 10.41 -5.15
C LEU A 148 -4.29 10.42 -6.56
N PHE A 149 -4.25 11.58 -7.23
CA PHE A 149 -3.58 11.72 -8.52
C PHE A 149 -2.06 11.56 -8.40
N ALA A 150 -1.44 12.11 -7.36
CA ALA A 150 -0.01 11.93 -7.11
C ALA A 150 0.32 10.44 -6.87
N MET A 151 -0.51 9.74 -6.11
CA MET A 151 -0.42 8.28 -5.91
C MET A 151 -0.54 7.50 -7.23
N ALA A 152 -1.52 7.86 -8.06
CA ALA A 152 -1.70 7.27 -9.39
C ALA A 152 -0.45 7.47 -10.26
N ALA A 153 0.09 8.69 -10.31
CA ALA A 153 1.29 9.02 -11.07
C ALA A 153 2.52 8.24 -10.57
N ALA A 154 2.73 8.17 -9.26
CA ALA A 154 3.80 7.37 -8.66
C ALA A 154 3.67 5.88 -9.00
N THR A 155 2.44 5.35 -9.03
CA THR A 155 2.20 3.95 -9.44
C THR A 155 2.53 3.72 -10.91
N ILE A 156 2.16 4.64 -11.79
CA ILE A 156 2.51 4.56 -13.22
C ILE A 156 4.03 4.63 -13.40
N LEU A 157 4.71 5.53 -12.69
CA LEU A 157 6.17 5.63 -12.71
C LEU A 157 6.82 4.31 -12.28
N GLY A 158 6.34 3.71 -11.18
CA GLY A 158 6.81 2.40 -10.73
C GLY A 158 6.63 1.32 -11.78
N PHE A 159 5.47 1.26 -12.43
CA PHE A 159 5.16 0.28 -13.48
C PHE A 159 6.10 0.43 -14.69
N GLU A 160 6.21 1.65 -15.23
CA GLU A 160 7.00 1.97 -16.43
C GLU A 160 8.51 1.78 -16.21
N PHE A 161 9.05 2.24 -15.07
CA PHE A 161 10.46 2.07 -14.76
C PHE A 161 10.80 0.60 -14.49
N SER A 162 9.88 -0.13 -13.86
CA SER A 162 10.05 -1.55 -13.56
C SER A 162 10.11 -2.40 -14.82
N GLU A 163 9.25 -2.17 -15.82
CA GLU A 163 9.35 -2.86 -17.12
C GLU A 163 10.69 -2.63 -17.83
N ARG A 164 11.33 -1.47 -17.63
CA ARG A 164 12.61 -1.14 -18.25
C ARG A 164 13.83 -1.66 -17.48
N LEU A 165 13.73 -1.74 -16.15
CA LEU A 165 14.84 -2.08 -15.26
C LEU A 165 14.84 -3.55 -14.80
N LEU A 166 13.67 -4.16 -14.60
CA LEU A 166 13.57 -5.56 -14.17
C LEU A 166 14.19 -6.57 -15.17
N PRO A 167 14.11 -6.40 -16.50
CA PRO A 167 14.77 -7.32 -17.43
C PRO A 167 16.31 -7.32 -17.31
N LEU A 168 16.89 -6.26 -16.74
CA LEU A 168 18.31 -6.14 -16.46
C LEU A 168 18.69 -6.70 -15.08
N ALA A 169 17.70 -6.97 -14.22
CA ALA A 169 17.88 -7.48 -12.88
C ALA A 169 17.76 -9.01 -12.85
N GLY A 170 18.64 -9.69 -12.11
CA GLY A 170 18.58 -11.15 -11.98
C GLY A 170 17.33 -11.62 -11.22
N GLU A 171 16.84 -12.82 -11.55
CA GLU A 171 15.64 -13.43 -10.97
C GLU A 171 15.62 -13.43 -9.42
N ARG A 172 16.76 -13.76 -8.79
CA ARG A 172 16.90 -13.70 -7.32
C ARG A 172 16.72 -12.31 -6.74
N PHE A 173 17.14 -11.25 -7.44
CA PHE A 173 16.96 -9.87 -6.99
C PHE A 173 15.49 -9.46 -7.07
N ILE A 174 14.78 -9.89 -8.11
CA ILE A 174 13.34 -9.65 -8.29
C ILE A 174 12.56 -10.29 -7.14
N MET A 175 12.84 -11.56 -6.83
CA MET A 175 12.21 -12.27 -5.72
C MET A 175 12.54 -11.64 -4.36
N ALA A 176 13.77 -11.15 -4.18
CA ALA A 176 14.18 -10.48 -2.93
C ALA A 176 13.44 -9.14 -2.74
N LEU A 177 13.30 -8.36 -3.82
CA LEU A 177 12.50 -7.14 -3.83
C LEU A 177 11.03 -7.46 -3.55
N GLN A 178 10.49 -8.52 -4.14
CA GLN A 178 9.12 -8.99 -3.91
C GLN A 178 8.87 -9.35 -2.45
N ALA A 179 9.79 -10.08 -1.80
CA ALA A 179 9.71 -10.41 -0.38
C ALA A 179 9.67 -9.13 0.49
N LEU A 180 10.48 -8.14 0.16
CA LEU A 180 10.51 -6.86 0.86
C LEU A 180 9.20 -6.08 0.67
N ILE A 181 8.64 -6.05 -0.55
CA ILE A 181 7.35 -5.42 -0.86
C ILE A 181 6.21 -6.10 -0.07
N ILE A 182 6.14 -7.44 -0.05
CA ILE A 182 5.17 -8.22 0.73
C ILE A 182 5.20 -7.79 2.20
N GLY A 183 6.39 -7.65 2.78
CA GLY A 183 6.57 -7.15 4.14
C GLY A 183 5.98 -5.75 4.35
N THR A 184 6.26 -4.81 3.45
CA THR A 184 5.74 -3.43 3.57
C THR A 184 4.22 -3.36 3.45
N ILE A 185 3.61 -4.17 2.59
CA ILE A 185 2.15 -4.31 2.49
C ILE A 185 1.58 -4.90 3.78
N PHE A 186 2.23 -5.91 4.35
CA PHE A 186 1.82 -6.49 5.64
C PHE A 186 1.82 -5.43 6.74
N HIS A 187 2.89 -4.63 6.82
CA HIS A 187 3.00 -3.54 7.80
C HIS A 187 1.83 -2.55 7.69
N SER A 188 1.52 -2.12 6.47
CA SER A 188 0.48 -1.13 6.21
C SER A 188 -0.91 -1.65 6.56
N LEU A 189 -1.19 -2.94 6.31
CA LEU A 189 -2.46 -3.58 6.68
C LEU A 189 -2.62 -3.69 8.20
N VAL A 190 -1.55 -4.02 8.93
CA VAL A 190 -1.60 -4.16 10.40
C VAL A 190 -1.72 -2.81 11.10
N HIS A 191 -0.89 -1.82 10.73
CA HIS A 191 -0.84 -0.54 11.45
C HIS A 191 -2.03 0.38 11.16
N ARG A 192 -2.76 0.19 10.05
CA ARG A 192 -4.04 0.88 9.82
C ARG A 192 -5.11 0.54 10.85
N GLY A 193 -5.07 -0.66 11.44
CA GLY A 193 -6.03 -1.11 12.45
C GLY A 193 -6.05 -0.29 13.76
N HIS A 194 -5.06 0.58 13.99
CA HIS A 194 -4.91 1.32 15.25
C HIS A 194 -5.20 2.83 15.16
N VAL A 195 -5.39 3.40 13.97
CA VAL A 195 -5.63 4.87 13.82
C VAL A 195 -7.03 5.30 14.30
N HIS A 196 -7.95 4.37 14.58
CA HIS A 196 -9.32 4.67 15.01
C HIS A 196 -9.59 4.64 16.53
N ARG A 197 -8.58 4.82 17.40
CA ARG A 197 -8.80 4.96 18.84
C ARG A 197 -8.19 6.24 19.41
N HIS A 198 -8.79 7.37 19.10
CA HIS A 198 -8.83 8.49 20.04
C HIS A 198 -10.28 8.88 20.29
N PRO A 199 -10.91 8.34 21.35
CA PRO A 199 -12.09 8.97 21.93
C PRO A 199 -11.58 10.20 22.68
N HIS A 200 -11.79 11.39 22.12
CA HIS A 200 -11.78 12.60 22.91
C HIS A 200 -13.07 12.61 23.74
N ASN A 201 -12.94 12.27 25.02
CA ASN A 201 -13.84 12.76 26.06
C ASN A 201 -13.37 14.15 26.48
#